data_AF-T1KCV3-F1
#
_entry.id   AF-T1KCV3-F1
#
_cell.length_a   1.000
_cell.length_b   1.000
_cell.length_c   1.000
_cell.angle_alpha   90.00
_cell.angle_beta   90.00
_cell.angle_gamma   90.00
#
_symmetry.space_group_name_H-M   'P 1'
#
loop_
_entity.id
_entity.type
_entity.pdbx_description
1 polymer ?
#
loop_
_entity_poly.entity_id
_entity_poly.type
_entity_poly.pdbx_seq_one_letter_code
_entity_poly.pdbx_strand_id
1 'polypeptide(L)'
;MYCLEASILLGYLDCFLDKPELGAYCGDYSLNGNEQCDCADIKHCSKCCNPSTCLLLEGAKCGHGPCCNFETCELYKSTDNHVCRPATSDCDIEEKCDGSSQFCPPDLHVYHLSCDKIFESSDPAPDSCYERNSLGTDYFNSKKCKKEDVKCGRLPCTDRLRNSIKQAYSRFIRDFLDPPCRGIHISRSFQRNATDLGLVPDGAPCAVNKMCLNQECIPVSKVIETKPCPINCQNRGKCTNQGTCICNYPKDKSPDCSFSSVTSSNWQALFRYFETTIQLIVMVVVTSTWIWINK
;
A
#
# COMPACT_ATOMS: atom_id res chain seq x y z
N MET A 1 -2.68 16.10 -0.64
CA MET A 1 -1.57 15.12 -0.63
C MET A 1 -2.16 13.76 -0.35
N TYR A 2 -2.87 13.19 -1.32
CA TYR A 2 -2.42 12.20 -2.31
C TYR A 2 -3.00 10.83 -1.97
N CYS A 3 -4.19 10.51 -2.51
CA CYS A 3 -4.64 9.13 -2.69
C CYS A 3 -3.61 8.28 -3.48
N LEU A 4 -2.67 8.94 -4.18
CA LEU A 4 -1.51 8.32 -4.82
C LEU A 4 -0.50 7.74 -3.81
N GLU A 5 -0.33 8.33 -2.62
CA GLU A 5 0.52 7.78 -1.55
C GLU A 5 -0.22 6.67 -0.77
N ALA A 6 -1.55 6.77 -0.64
CA ALA A 6 -2.39 5.72 -0.06
C ALA A 6 -2.45 4.45 -0.95
N SER A 7 -2.36 4.59 -2.27
CA SER A 7 -2.28 3.45 -3.20
C SER A 7 -1.02 2.59 -3.01
N ILE A 8 0.07 3.20 -2.50
CA ILE A 8 1.33 2.52 -2.21
C ILE A 8 1.28 1.82 -0.84
N LEU A 9 0.38 2.25 0.06
CA LEU A 9 0.21 1.71 1.41
C LEU A 9 -0.95 0.71 1.56
N LEU A 10 -1.89 0.63 0.61
CA LEU A 10 -3.15 -0.10 0.80
C LEU A 10 -3.49 -1.17 -0.26
N GLY A 11 -2.52 -1.69 -1.03
CA GLY A 11 -2.85 -2.74 -2.01
C GLY A 11 -1.74 -3.49 -2.72
N TYR A 12 -0.46 -3.28 -2.37
CA TYR A 12 0.65 -4.02 -2.99
C TYR A 12 1.53 -4.78 -2.01
N LEU A 13 1.03 -5.04 -0.79
CA LEU A 13 1.63 -6.03 0.09
C LEU A 13 0.94 -7.40 0.05
N ASP A 14 0.01 -7.64 -0.89
CA ASP A 14 -0.48 -9.01 -1.16
C ASP A 14 0.53 -9.85 -1.97
N CYS A 15 1.57 -9.24 -2.55
CA CYS A 15 2.64 -9.96 -3.27
C CYS A 15 3.96 -10.06 -2.47
N PHE A 16 4.11 -9.33 -1.35
CA PHE A 16 5.34 -9.37 -0.53
C PHE A 16 5.21 -10.20 0.75
N LEU A 17 4.05 -10.83 0.96
CA LEU A 17 3.84 -11.80 2.04
C LEU A 17 3.46 -13.17 1.46
N ASP A 18 4.27 -13.70 0.55
CA ASP A 18 4.58 -15.13 0.67
C ASP A 18 5.40 -15.27 1.97
N LYS A 19 4.72 -15.25 3.12
CA LYS A 19 5.31 -15.67 4.39
C LYS A 19 5.66 -17.14 4.13
N PRO A 20 6.94 -17.56 4.12
CA PRO A 20 7.23 -18.98 4.06
C PRO A 20 6.45 -19.61 5.21
N GLU A 21 5.74 -20.70 4.95
CA GLU A 21 5.03 -21.49 5.97
C GLU A 21 6.08 -22.00 6.98
N LEU A 22 6.51 -21.13 7.89
CA LEU A 22 7.14 -21.52 9.14
C LEU A 22 6.04 -22.22 9.92
N GLY A 23 6.27 -23.50 10.22
CA GLY A 23 5.30 -24.35 10.90
C GLY A 23 4.83 -23.75 12.22
N ALA A 24 3.67 -24.23 12.69
CA ALA A 24 3.03 -23.75 13.90
C ALA A 24 3.98 -23.77 15.10
N TYR A 25 4.23 -22.60 15.68
CA TYR A 25 5.17 -22.40 16.79
C TYR A 25 4.54 -21.49 17.83
N CYS A 26 4.32 -22.06 19.02
CA CYS A 26 3.76 -21.32 20.13
C CYS A 26 4.78 -20.30 20.68
N GLY A 27 4.39 -19.03 20.65
CA GLY A 27 5.20 -17.89 21.11
C GLY A 27 5.82 -17.08 19.97
N ASP A 28 5.34 -17.20 18.73
CA ASP A 28 5.74 -16.31 17.62
C ASP A 28 4.71 -15.19 17.33
N TYR A 29 3.68 -15.07 18.18
CA TYR A 29 2.57 -14.13 18.04
C TYR A 29 1.67 -14.39 16.81
N SER A 30 1.82 -15.51 16.12
CA SER A 30 1.03 -15.85 14.93
C SER A 30 0.07 -16.97 15.27
N LEU A 31 -1.23 -16.68 15.29
CA LEU A 31 -2.24 -17.71 15.51
C LEU A 31 -2.26 -18.70 14.32
N ASN A 32 -1.70 -19.90 14.50
CA ASN A 32 -1.58 -20.90 13.45
C ASN A 32 -1.83 -22.32 13.98
N GLY A 33 -2.05 -23.28 13.07
CA GLY A 33 -2.27 -24.69 13.45
C GLY A 33 -3.43 -24.89 14.42
N ASN A 34 -3.12 -25.36 15.64
CA ASN A 34 -4.09 -25.69 16.69
C ASN A 34 -4.12 -24.65 17.84
N GLU A 35 -3.47 -23.50 17.65
CA GLU A 35 -3.39 -22.46 18.66
C GLU A 35 -4.71 -21.70 18.78
N GLN A 36 -5.11 -21.39 20.01
CA GLN A 36 -6.29 -20.57 20.31
C GLN A 36 -5.92 -19.13 20.69
N CYS A 37 -4.66 -18.93 21.08
CA CYS A 37 -4.04 -17.66 21.36
C CYS A 37 -2.53 -17.81 21.22
N ASP A 38 -1.84 -16.74 20.84
CA ASP A 38 -0.38 -16.69 20.90
C ASP A 38 0.04 -15.34 21.49
N CYS A 39 0.93 -15.39 22.48
CA CYS A 39 1.56 -14.27 23.14
C CYS A 39 3.09 -14.49 23.11
N ALA A 40 3.81 -13.64 22.37
CA ALA A 40 5.23 -13.82 22.03
C ALA A 40 6.15 -14.26 23.20
N ASP A 41 5.96 -13.72 24.41
CA ASP A 41 6.71 -14.15 25.59
C ASP A 41 5.87 -14.17 26.87
N ILE A 42 6.40 -14.81 27.91
CA ILE A 42 5.77 -14.97 29.24
C ILE A 42 5.52 -13.62 29.93
N LYS A 43 6.27 -12.57 29.60
CA LYS A 43 6.15 -11.24 30.24
C LYS A 43 5.05 -10.39 29.61
N HIS A 44 4.76 -10.62 28.33
CA HIS A 44 3.75 -9.93 27.54
C HIS A 44 2.48 -10.78 27.36
N CYS A 45 2.44 -11.99 27.93
CA CYS A 45 1.26 -12.83 27.89
C CYS A 45 0.19 -12.38 28.87
N SER A 46 -1.03 -12.19 28.37
CA SER A 46 -2.20 -11.89 29.19
C SER A 46 -2.58 -13.08 30.07
N LYS A 47 -3.41 -12.85 31.09
CA LYS A 47 -3.98 -13.92 31.94
C LYS A 47 -4.97 -14.82 31.19
N CYS A 48 -5.18 -14.59 29.90
CA CYS A 48 -6.16 -15.27 29.07
C CYS A 48 -5.54 -16.41 28.25
N CYS A 49 -4.22 -16.38 28.06
CA CYS A 49 -3.50 -17.33 27.22
C CYS A 49 -2.42 -18.06 28.03
N ASN A 50 -2.28 -19.36 27.82
CA ASN A 50 -1.17 -20.12 28.36
C ASN A 50 0.05 -19.99 27.43
N PRO A 51 1.16 -19.36 27.87
CA PRO A 51 2.32 -19.08 27.01
C PRO A 51 3.12 -20.32 26.62
N SER A 52 2.89 -21.48 27.25
CA SER A 52 3.58 -22.73 26.93
C SER A 52 2.78 -23.65 26.01
N THR A 53 1.45 -23.46 25.96
CA THR A 53 0.57 -24.35 25.18
C THR A 53 -0.18 -23.60 24.07
N CYS A 54 -0.21 -22.27 24.09
CA CYS A 54 -0.98 -21.45 23.14
C CYS A 54 -2.48 -21.82 23.11
N LEU A 55 -2.97 -22.21 24.29
CA LEU A 55 -4.37 -22.52 24.54
C LEU A 55 -4.95 -21.50 25.51
N LEU A 56 -6.26 -21.25 25.38
CA LEU A 56 -6.97 -20.37 26.29
C LEU A 56 -6.98 -20.97 27.71
N LEU A 57 -6.79 -20.10 28.70
CA LEU A 57 -6.95 -20.47 30.10
C LEU A 57 -8.43 -20.62 30.46
N GLU A 58 -8.73 -21.40 31.52
CA GLU A 58 -10.10 -21.72 31.89
C GLU A 58 -10.93 -20.45 32.15
N GLY A 59 -12.09 -20.35 31.48
CA GLY A 59 -12.98 -19.19 31.55
C GLY A 59 -12.73 -18.10 30.52
N ALA A 60 -11.59 -18.11 29.81
CA ALA A 60 -11.31 -17.14 28.76
C ALA A 60 -12.15 -17.38 27.49
N LYS A 61 -12.69 -16.31 26.91
CA LYS A 61 -13.39 -16.32 25.61
C LYS A 61 -12.49 -15.93 24.45
N CYS A 62 -11.45 -15.16 24.73
CA CYS A 62 -10.42 -14.77 23.79
C CYS A 62 -9.09 -14.66 24.53
N GLY A 63 -7.99 -14.66 23.78
CA GLY A 63 -6.64 -14.52 24.34
C GLY A 63 -5.63 -13.92 23.37
N HIS A 64 -6.10 -13.46 22.21
CA HIS A 64 -5.28 -12.88 21.16
C HIS A 64 -6.09 -11.84 20.38
N GLY A 65 -5.41 -10.92 19.69
CA GLY A 65 -6.04 -9.95 18.78
C GLY A 65 -6.56 -8.67 19.47
N PRO A 66 -6.81 -7.61 18.68
CA PRO A 66 -7.11 -6.27 19.17
C PRO A 66 -8.54 -6.13 19.74
N CYS A 67 -9.44 -7.08 19.47
CA CYS A 67 -10.80 -7.08 20.03
C CYS A 67 -10.96 -7.94 21.28
N CYS A 68 -9.84 -8.43 21.85
CA CYS A 68 -9.85 -9.12 23.13
C CYS A 68 -9.51 -8.16 24.27
N ASN A 69 -10.37 -8.09 25.29
CA ASN A 69 -10.04 -7.41 26.53
C ASN A 69 -9.16 -8.34 27.38
N PHE A 70 -7.87 -8.06 27.46
CA PHE A 70 -6.89 -8.90 28.18
C PHE A 70 -6.99 -8.84 29.71
N GLU A 71 -7.83 -7.96 30.26
CA GLU A 71 -8.11 -7.92 31.70
C GLU A 71 -9.26 -8.87 32.08
N THR A 72 -10.30 -8.92 31.26
CA THR A 72 -11.50 -9.75 31.49
C THR A 72 -11.50 -11.07 30.72
N CYS A 73 -10.65 -11.19 29.70
CA CYS A 73 -10.63 -12.29 28.74
C CYS A 73 -11.93 -12.45 27.96
N GLU A 74 -12.69 -11.36 27.80
CA GLU A 74 -13.92 -11.29 27.00
C GLU A 74 -13.72 -10.45 25.74
N LEU A 75 -14.57 -10.68 24.74
CA LEU A 75 -14.60 -9.84 23.53
C LEU A 75 -15.23 -8.49 23.84
N TYR A 76 -14.65 -7.42 23.30
CA TYR A 76 -15.33 -6.13 23.26
C TYR A 76 -16.61 -6.23 22.44
N LYS A 77 -17.74 -5.81 23.02
CA LYS A 77 -19.04 -5.84 22.38
C LYS A 77 -19.24 -4.59 21.52
N SER A 78 -20.15 -4.68 20.55
CA SER A 78 -20.61 -3.53 19.76
C SER A 78 -21.01 -2.32 20.63
N THR A 79 -21.52 -2.54 21.85
CA THR A 79 -21.92 -1.48 22.79
C THR A 79 -20.76 -0.74 23.45
N ASP A 80 -19.57 -1.34 23.47
CA ASP A 80 -18.39 -0.77 24.14
C ASP A 80 -17.71 0.30 23.26
N ASN A 81 -18.06 0.35 21.96
CA ASN A 81 -17.47 1.27 20.98
C ASN A 81 -15.93 1.23 20.94
N HIS A 82 -15.33 0.08 21.27
CA HIS A 82 -13.88 -0.08 21.29
C HIS A 82 -13.32 -0.03 19.86
N VAL A 83 -12.52 0.99 19.58
CA VAL A 83 -11.84 1.16 18.29
C VAL A 83 -10.62 0.25 18.26
N CYS A 84 -10.66 -0.80 17.45
CA CYS A 84 -9.55 -1.74 17.27
C CYS A 84 -8.59 -1.31 16.16
N ARG A 85 -9.05 -0.50 15.22
CA ARG A 85 -8.21 0.17 14.22
C ARG A 85 -8.67 1.61 14.02
N PRO A 86 -7.86 2.62 14.38
CA PRO A 86 -8.22 4.01 14.16
C PRO A 86 -8.11 4.37 12.69
N ALA A 87 -8.96 5.30 12.23
CA ALA A 87 -8.83 5.89 10.90
C ALA A 87 -7.49 6.62 10.76
N THR A 88 -6.74 6.29 9.71
CA THR A 88 -5.44 6.90 9.41
C THR A 88 -5.56 8.15 8.53
N SER A 89 -6.72 8.35 7.89
CA SER A 89 -7.01 9.50 7.04
C SER A 89 -8.52 9.70 6.88
N ASP A 90 -8.93 10.79 6.24
CA ASP A 90 -10.34 11.02 5.87
C ASP A 90 -10.88 10.01 4.84
N CYS A 91 -10.01 9.18 4.24
CA CYS A 91 -10.36 8.12 3.29
C CYS A 91 -10.43 6.73 3.96
N ASP A 92 -10.23 6.65 5.27
CA ASP A 92 -10.10 5.43 6.03
C ASP A 92 -11.17 5.41 7.13
N ILE A 93 -11.91 4.30 7.28
CA ILE A 93 -13.01 4.22 8.25
C ILE A 93 -12.49 3.59 9.53
N GLU A 94 -12.74 4.18 10.69
CA GLU A 94 -12.39 3.51 11.95
C GLU A 94 -13.19 2.20 12.12
N GLU A 95 -12.52 1.09 12.46
CA GLU A 95 -13.20 -0.15 12.84
C GLU A 95 -13.34 -0.28 14.35
N LYS A 96 -14.52 -0.75 14.74
CA LYS A 96 -14.89 -1.04 16.12
C LYS A 96 -15.22 -2.50 16.29
N CYS A 97 -14.86 -3.05 17.43
CA CYS A 97 -15.20 -4.43 17.76
C CYS A 97 -16.71 -4.61 17.82
N ASP A 98 -17.21 -5.65 17.15
CA ASP A 98 -18.63 -5.97 17.09
C ASP A 98 -19.05 -7.02 18.13
N GLY A 99 -18.08 -7.67 18.79
CA GLY A 99 -18.28 -8.76 19.74
C GLY A 99 -18.40 -10.15 19.10
N SER A 100 -18.16 -10.26 17.79
CA SER A 100 -18.22 -11.54 17.07
C SER A 100 -16.89 -12.28 17.06
N SER A 101 -15.77 -11.55 17.14
CA SER A 101 -14.42 -12.09 16.98
C SER A 101 -13.40 -11.34 17.84
N GLN A 102 -12.28 -12.02 18.14
CA GLN A 102 -11.11 -11.44 18.81
C GLN A 102 -10.24 -10.59 17.87
N PHE A 103 -10.48 -10.72 16.57
CA PHE A 103 -9.87 -9.88 15.54
C PHE A 103 -10.74 -8.67 15.25
N CYS A 104 -10.09 -7.58 14.83
CA CYS A 104 -10.81 -6.42 14.33
C CYS A 104 -11.63 -6.84 13.09
N PRO A 105 -12.82 -6.25 12.86
CA PRO A 105 -13.53 -6.41 11.60
C PRO A 105 -12.63 -6.09 10.39
N PRO A 106 -13.00 -6.57 9.19
CA PRO A 106 -12.25 -6.26 7.98
C PRO A 106 -12.04 -4.76 7.82
N ASP A 107 -10.83 -4.37 7.44
CA ASP A 107 -10.43 -2.98 7.24
C ASP A 107 -11.26 -2.34 6.11
N LEU A 108 -12.10 -1.34 6.45
CA LEU A 108 -12.96 -0.63 5.53
C LEU A 108 -12.37 0.74 5.19
N HIS A 109 -12.31 1.01 3.89
CA HIS A 109 -11.89 2.29 3.37
C HIS A 109 -13.03 3.00 2.64
N VAL A 110 -12.98 4.32 2.60
CA VAL A 110 -13.83 5.13 1.73
C VAL A 110 -13.32 4.96 0.30
N TYR A 111 -13.88 3.99 -0.41
CA TYR A 111 -13.49 3.68 -1.79
C TYR A 111 -13.85 4.83 -2.73
N HIS A 112 -12.84 5.32 -3.46
CA HIS A 112 -13.04 6.12 -4.66
C HIS A 112 -13.92 5.34 -5.65
N LEU A 113 -15.06 5.90 -6.02
CA LEU A 113 -16.12 5.16 -6.68
C LEU A 113 -15.76 4.79 -8.12
N SER A 114 -15.88 3.50 -8.42
CA SER A 114 -15.88 2.91 -9.76
C SER A 114 -17.25 2.28 -10.03
N CYS A 115 -17.56 2.04 -11.32
CA CYS A 115 -18.89 1.57 -11.72
C CYS A 115 -19.28 0.26 -11.03
N ASP A 116 -18.33 -0.63 -10.73
CA ASP A 116 -18.54 -1.91 -10.06
C ASP A 116 -19.14 -1.77 -8.65
N LYS A 117 -18.92 -0.65 -7.95
CA LYS A 117 -19.41 -0.44 -6.59
C LYS A 117 -20.85 0.09 -6.56
N ILE A 118 -21.23 0.89 -7.55
CA ILE A 118 -22.53 1.56 -7.63
C ILE A 118 -23.50 0.76 -8.51
N PHE A 119 -23.02 0.24 -9.63
CA PHE A 119 -23.81 -0.40 -10.68
C PHE A 119 -23.57 -1.91 -10.71
N GLU A 120 -24.46 -2.62 -11.38
CA GLU A 120 -24.43 -4.09 -11.49
C GLU A 120 -23.22 -4.58 -12.31
N SER A 121 -22.66 -3.73 -13.18
CA SER A 121 -21.41 -4.00 -13.92
C SER A 121 -20.29 -3.02 -13.56
N SER A 122 -19.07 -3.48 -13.82
CA SER A 122 -17.81 -2.76 -13.59
C SER A 122 -17.47 -1.78 -14.71
N ASP A 123 -18.13 -1.87 -15.86
CA ASP A 123 -17.69 -1.18 -17.05
C ASP A 123 -18.06 0.32 -17.05
N PRO A 124 -17.06 1.22 -17.16
CA PRO A 124 -17.31 2.63 -17.44
C PRO A 124 -18.05 2.81 -18.76
N ALA A 125 -18.86 3.86 -18.86
CA ALA A 125 -19.52 4.19 -20.11
C ALA A 125 -18.51 4.73 -21.16
N PRO A 126 -18.84 4.68 -22.46
CA PRO A 126 -17.99 5.22 -23.51
C PRO A 126 -17.64 6.70 -23.33
N ASP A 127 -16.54 7.15 -23.93
CA ASP A 127 -16.07 8.54 -23.87
C ASP A 127 -17.13 9.57 -24.23
N SER A 128 -18.01 9.25 -25.19
CA SER A 128 -19.14 10.09 -25.60
C SER A 128 -20.11 10.42 -24.45
N CYS A 129 -20.20 9.56 -23.42
CA CYS A 129 -20.99 9.83 -22.22
C CYS A 129 -20.33 10.88 -21.32
N TYR A 130 -19.00 10.86 -21.22
CA TYR A 130 -18.26 11.87 -20.46
C TYR A 130 -18.34 13.24 -21.10
N GLU A 131 -18.36 13.34 -22.45
CA GLU A 131 -18.49 14.62 -23.16
C GLU A 131 -19.71 15.43 -22.73
N ARG A 132 -20.78 14.75 -22.27
CA ARG A 132 -22.00 15.38 -21.77
C ARG A 132 -21.81 16.17 -20.47
N ASN A 133 -20.70 15.96 -19.75
CA ASN A 133 -20.30 16.81 -18.62
C ASN A 133 -20.06 18.27 -19.06
N SER A 134 -19.84 18.52 -20.36
CA SER A 134 -19.77 19.87 -20.93
C SER A 134 -21.12 20.58 -21.04
N LEU A 135 -22.25 19.89 -20.81
CA LEU A 135 -23.58 20.49 -20.87
C LEU A 135 -23.91 21.32 -19.61
N GLY A 136 -23.34 20.98 -18.46
CA GLY A 136 -23.57 21.74 -17.23
C GLY A 136 -25.02 21.66 -16.75
N THR A 137 -25.49 20.46 -16.39
CA THR A 137 -26.86 20.21 -15.93
C THR A 137 -26.83 19.35 -14.67
N ASP A 138 -27.86 19.41 -13.84
CA ASP A 138 -27.99 18.54 -12.65
C ASP A 138 -27.95 17.03 -12.96
N TYR A 139 -28.10 16.67 -14.24
CA TYR A 139 -28.08 15.31 -14.75
C TYR A 139 -26.67 14.80 -15.09
N PHE A 140 -25.76 15.68 -15.54
CA PHE A 140 -24.39 15.34 -15.92
C PHE A 140 -23.42 15.96 -14.94
N ASN A 141 -22.91 17.16 -15.15
CA ASN A 141 -22.24 17.89 -14.08
C ASN A 141 -23.04 19.15 -13.75
N SER A 142 -23.39 19.37 -12.48
CA SER A 142 -24.10 20.59 -12.06
C SER A 142 -23.30 21.85 -12.41
N LYS A 143 -21.97 21.73 -12.51
CA LYS A 143 -21.08 22.74 -13.11
C LYS A 143 -20.69 22.33 -14.51
N LYS A 144 -20.76 23.26 -15.47
CA LYS A 144 -20.28 23.02 -16.83
C LYS A 144 -18.77 22.74 -16.86
N CYS A 145 -18.36 21.55 -17.31
CA CYS A 145 -16.93 21.21 -17.50
C CYS A 145 -16.35 21.91 -18.74
N LYS A 146 -15.05 22.24 -18.71
CA LYS A 146 -14.28 22.50 -19.94
C LYS A 146 -14.11 21.18 -20.69
N LYS A 147 -13.84 21.25 -22.00
CA LYS A 147 -13.60 20.05 -22.83
C LYS A 147 -12.49 19.15 -22.29
N GLU A 148 -11.47 19.73 -21.68
CA GLU A 148 -10.32 19.04 -21.09
C GLU A 148 -10.69 18.31 -19.78
N ASP A 149 -11.74 18.78 -19.10
CA ASP A 149 -12.12 18.35 -17.76
C ASP A 149 -13.34 17.41 -17.77
N VAL A 150 -13.88 17.09 -18.95
CA VAL A 150 -15.10 16.26 -19.08
C VAL A 150 -14.93 14.88 -18.45
N LYS A 151 -13.70 14.37 -18.38
CA LYS A 151 -13.32 13.11 -17.73
C LYS A 151 -13.26 13.19 -16.19
N CYS A 152 -13.35 14.38 -15.61
CA CYS A 152 -13.31 14.62 -14.16
C CYS A 152 -14.63 15.17 -13.60
N GLY A 153 -15.69 15.20 -14.43
CA GLY A 153 -17.03 15.57 -14.02
C GLY A 153 -17.77 14.41 -13.34
N ARG A 154 -19.04 14.18 -13.73
CA ARG A 154 -19.80 13.03 -13.25
C ARG A 154 -19.36 11.75 -13.95
N LEU A 155 -19.39 10.64 -13.21
CA LEU A 155 -19.01 9.30 -13.66
C LEU A 155 -20.21 8.62 -14.35
N PRO A 156 -20.18 8.38 -15.67
CA PRO A 156 -21.17 7.59 -16.37
C PRO A 156 -20.79 6.09 -16.39
N CYS A 157 -21.79 5.23 -16.23
CA CYS A 157 -21.69 3.76 -16.26
C CYS A 157 -22.74 3.19 -17.24
N THR A 158 -22.51 1.98 -17.75
CA THR A 158 -23.40 1.36 -18.76
C THR A 158 -24.61 0.66 -18.14
N ASP A 159 -24.47 0.14 -16.93
CA ASP A 159 -25.41 -0.78 -16.32
C ASP A 159 -26.35 -0.17 -15.28
N ARG A 160 -27.28 -0.98 -14.77
CA ARG A 160 -28.27 -0.54 -13.79
C ARG A 160 -27.65 -0.34 -12.42
N LEU A 161 -28.15 0.65 -11.69
CA LEU A 161 -27.78 0.90 -10.30
C LEU A 161 -28.18 -0.30 -9.43
N ARG A 162 -27.26 -0.78 -8.58
CA ARG A 162 -27.48 -1.92 -7.69
C ARG A 162 -28.68 -1.71 -6.79
N ASN A 163 -29.48 -2.76 -6.59
CA ASN A 163 -30.68 -2.70 -5.75
C ASN A 163 -30.40 -2.35 -4.28
N SER A 164 -29.23 -2.74 -3.75
CA SER A 164 -28.79 -2.36 -2.40
C SER A 164 -28.60 -0.85 -2.26
N ILE A 165 -27.97 -0.22 -3.26
CA ILE A 165 -27.74 1.23 -3.31
C ILE A 165 -29.06 1.98 -3.52
N LYS A 166 -29.93 1.49 -4.42
CA LYS A 166 -31.29 2.03 -4.60
C LYS A 166 -32.07 2.07 -3.30
N GLN A 167 -32.02 1.00 -2.50
CA GLN A 167 -32.72 0.93 -1.22
C GLN A 167 -32.11 1.87 -0.18
N ALA A 168 -30.78 1.81 0.02
CA ALA A 168 -30.07 2.60 1.03
C ALA A 168 -30.20 4.12 0.80
N TYR A 169 -30.25 4.56 -0.45
CA TYR A 169 -30.24 5.98 -0.81
C TYR A 169 -31.45 6.43 -1.62
N SER A 170 -32.56 5.69 -1.56
CA SER A 170 -33.80 5.93 -2.34
C SER A 170 -34.32 7.38 -2.31
N ARG A 171 -34.10 8.12 -1.21
CA ARG A 171 -34.52 9.52 -1.05
C ARG A 171 -33.49 10.55 -1.55
N PHE A 172 -32.26 10.12 -1.80
CA PHE A 172 -31.11 10.99 -2.08
C PHE A 172 -30.50 10.77 -3.47
N ILE A 173 -30.79 9.62 -4.10
CA ILE A 173 -30.38 9.30 -5.46
C ILE A 173 -31.41 9.78 -6.46
N ARG A 174 -30.93 10.49 -7.48
CA ARG A 174 -31.60 10.62 -8.77
C ARG A 174 -30.88 9.74 -9.78
N ASP A 175 -31.56 8.67 -10.23
CA ASP A 175 -31.07 7.73 -11.25
C ASP A 175 -31.22 8.37 -12.63
N PHE A 176 -30.14 8.40 -13.39
CA PHE A 176 -30.12 8.91 -14.76
C PHE A 176 -30.28 7.74 -15.74
N LEU A 177 -31.49 7.62 -16.30
CA LEU A 177 -31.90 6.58 -17.24
C LEU A 177 -31.82 7.06 -18.69
N ASP A 178 -30.67 7.57 -19.15
CA ASP A 178 -30.42 7.69 -20.60
C ASP A 178 -29.42 6.62 -21.04
N PRO A 179 -29.90 5.43 -21.46
CA PRO A 179 -29.03 4.38 -21.94
C PRO A 179 -28.27 4.85 -23.19
N PRO A 180 -26.95 4.63 -23.30
CA PRO A 180 -26.09 3.82 -22.43
C PRO A 180 -25.35 4.61 -21.34
N CYS A 181 -25.61 5.91 -21.17
CA CYS A 181 -24.85 6.81 -20.30
C CYS A 181 -25.52 6.96 -18.93
N ARG A 182 -25.57 5.93 -18.10
CA ARG A 182 -26.25 6.02 -16.79
C ARG A 182 -25.37 6.69 -15.75
N GLY A 183 -25.98 7.36 -14.78
CA GLY A 183 -25.25 8.05 -13.71
C GLY A 183 -26.15 8.24 -12.50
N ILE A 184 -25.57 8.61 -11.37
CA ILE A 184 -26.33 8.95 -10.16
C ILE A 184 -25.95 10.33 -9.68
N HIS A 185 -26.90 11.05 -9.10
CA HIS A 185 -26.64 12.24 -8.29
C HIS A 185 -27.07 11.98 -6.86
N ILE A 186 -26.14 12.11 -5.91
CA ILE A 186 -26.44 12.00 -4.49
C ILE A 186 -26.48 13.39 -3.86
N SER A 187 -27.67 13.80 -3.41
CA SER A 187 -27.86 15.12 -2.81
C SER A 187 -27.11 15.28 -1.48
N ARG A 188 -26.50 16.46 -1.28
CA ARG A 188 -25.84 16.95 -0.06
C ARG A 188 -26.69 16.91 1.23
N SER A 189 -27.99 16.61 1.13
CA SER A 189 -28.90 16.55 2.28
C SER A 189 -28.64 15.38 3.24
N PHE A 190 -27.76 14.43 2.89
CA PHE A 190 -27.39 13.31 3.76
C PHE A 190 -26.26 13.66 4.75
N GLN A 191 -25.32 14.52 4.38
CA GLN A 191 -24.19 14.96 5.22
C GLN A 191 -23.74 16.36 4.77
N ARG A 192 -23.63 17.32 5.71
CA ARG A 192 -23.33 18.74 5.41
C ARG A 192 -22.01 18.99 4.67
N ASN A 193 -21.12 18.00 4.60
CA ASN A 193 -19.83 18.05 3.91
C ASN A 193 -19.61 16.91 2.90
N ALA A 194 -20.65 16.15 2.54
CA ALA A 194 -20.47 15.02 1.63
C ALA A 194 -20.21 15.48 0.17
N THR A 195 -19.13 14.95 -0.40
CA THR A 195 -18.83 14.97 -1.83
C THR A 195 -19.85 14.10 -2.57
N ASP A 196 -20.35 14.56 -3.70
CA ASP A 196 -21.31 13.80 -4.50
C ASP A 196 -20.65 12.51 -5.02
N LEU A 197 -21.09 11.35 -4.51
CA LEU A 197 -20.56 10.03 -4.86
C LEU A 197 -20.82 9.63 -6.32
N GLY A 198 -21.55 10.44 -7.09
CA GLY A 198 -21.67 10.28 -8.53
C GLY A 198 -20.50 10.87 -9.33
N LEU A 199 -19.59 11.62 -8.71
CA LEU A 199 -18.48 12.26 -9.41
C LEU A 199 -17.30 11.33 -9.63
N VAL A 200 -16.54 11.59 -10.70
CA VAL A 200 -15.24 10.96 -10.91
C VAL A 200 -14.32 11.37 -9.75
N PRO A 201 -13.70 10.41 -9.05
CA PRO A 201 -12.93 10.73 -7.87
C PRO A 201 -11.58 11.37 -8.20
N ASP A 202 -11.05 12.14 -7.25
CA ASP A 202 -9.71 12.72 -7.37
C ASP A 202 -8.64 11.60 -7.49
N GLY A 203 -7.59 11.86 -8.25
CA GLY A 203 -6.56 10.87 -8.60
C GLY A 203 -6.93 9.95 -9.78
N ALA A 204 -8.18 9.94 -10.24
CA ALA A 204 -8.57 9.16 -11.41
C ALA A 204 -7.83 9.62 -12.68
N PRO A 205 -7.38 8.71 -13.55
CA PRO A 205 -6.70 9.07 -14.78
C PRO A 205 -7.70 9.72 -15.76
N CYS A 206 -7.38 10.92 -16.24
CA CYS A 206 -8.22 11.65 -17.20
C CYS A 206 -7.57 11.81 -18.58
N ALA A 207 -6.24 11.71 -18.65
CA ALA A 207 -5.45 11.66 -19.88
C ALA A 207 -4.05 11.11 -19.57
N VAL A 208 -3.21 10.92 -20.60
CA VAL A 208 -1.80 10.54 -20.43
C VAL A 208 -1.10 11.57 -19.53
N ASN A 209 -0.48 11.09 -18.45
CA ASN A 209 0.21 11.91 -17.43
C ASN A 209 -0.68 12.99 -16.77
N LYS A 210 -2.00 12.80 -16.74
CA LYS A 210 -2.95 13.68 -16.06
C LYS A 210 -3.89 12.92 -15.15
N MET A 211 -4.34 13.57 -14.08
CA MET A 211 -5.32 13.04 -13.16
C MET A 211 -6.36 14.08 -12.76
N CYS A 212 -7.51 13.61 -12.29
CA CYS A 212 -8.56 14.46 -11.76
C CYS A 212 -8.17 15.03 -10.39
N LEU A 213 -8.36 16.33 -10.19
CA LEU A 213 -8.31 16.97 -8.88
C LEU A 213 -9.33 18.09 -8.85
N ASN A 214 -10.25 18.07 -7.89
CA ASN A 214 -11.32 19.05 -7.76
C ASN A 214 -12.13 19.25 -9.06
N GLN A 215 -12.43 18.15 -9.76
CA GLN A 215 -13.11 18.12 -11.06
C GLN A 215 -12.35 18.77 -12.23
N GLU A 216 -11.02 18.95 -12.10
CA GLU A 216 -10.15 19.42 -13.19
C GLU A 216 -9.14 18.35 -13.60
N CYS A 217 -8.87 18.23 -14.90
CA CYS A 217 -7.89 17.29 -15.43
C CYS A 217 -6.51 17.93 -15.49
N ILE A 218 -5.72 17.74 -14.43
CA ILE A 218 -4.42 18.42 -14.27
C ILE A 218 -3.24 17.46 -14.51
N PRO A 219 -2.09 17.98 -14.98
CA PRO A 219 -0.86 17.18 -15.05
C PRO A 219 -0.48 16.61 -13.69
N VAL A 220 -0.11 15.34 -13.65
CA VAL A 220 0.32 14.64 -12.44
C VAL A 220 1.51 15.37 -11.78
N SER A 221 2.38 15.98 -12.59
CA SER A 221 3.53 16.78 -12.13
C SER A 221 3.18 18.05 -11.35
N LYS A 222 1.95 18.59 -11.46
CA LYS A 222 1.53 19.74 -10.65
C LYS A 222 1.27 19.39 -9.19
N VAL A 223 1.12 18.11 -8.93
CA VAL A 223 0.63 17.59 -7.67
C VAL A 223 1.79 16.81 -7.05
N ILE A 224 2.40 15.87 -7.79
CA ILE A 224 3.58 15.20 -7.29
C ILE A 224 4.78 16.18 -7.26
N GLU A 225 5.16 16.67 -6.08
CA GLU A 225 6.48 17.25 -5.80
C GLU A 225 7.55 16.14 -5.77
N THR A 226 7.63 15.32 -6.81
CA THR A 226 8.65 14.26 -6.88
C THR A 226 9.95 14.93 -7.29
N LYS A 227 10.89 14.99 -6.35
CA LYS A 227 12.27 15.26 -6.70
C LYS A 227 12.78 14.06 -7.52
N PRO A 228 13.39 14.29 -8.69
CA PRO A 228 13.91 13.19 -9.50
C PRO A 228 15.03 12.46 -8.75
N CYS A 229 15.05 11.14 -8.82
CA CYS A 229 16.11 10.34 -8.20
C CYS A 229 17.42 10.37 -9.00
N PRO A 230 18.59 10.32 -8.33
CA PRO A 230 19.89 10.23 -8.99
C PRO A 230 19.97 9.03 -9.95
N ILE A 231 20.11 9.30 -11.25
CA ILE A 231 20.29 8.31 -12.33
C ILE A 231 19.27 7.14 -12.23
N ASN A 232 18.02 7.45 -11.84
CA ASN A 232 16.96 6.45 -11.63
C ASN A 232 17.41 5.26 -10.74
N CYS A 233 18.22 5.55 -9.72
CA CYS A 233 18.83 4.57 -8.82
C CYS A 233 19.62 3.47 -9.54
N GLN A 234 20.17 3.76 -10.72
CA GLN A 234 20.89 2.82 -11.60
C GLN A 234 20.07 1.54 -11.92
N ASN A 235 18.75 1.59 -11.78
CA ASN A 235 17.84 0.42 -11.79
C ASN A 235 18.20 -0.64 -10.72
N ARG A 236 18.94 -0.26 -9.67
CA ARG A 236 19.39 -1.11 -8.55
C ARG A 236 18.79 -0.68 -7.21
N GLY A 237 17.77 0.16 -7.24
CA GLY A 237 17.04 0.61 -6.06
C GLY A 237 15.67 1.17 -6.40
N LYS A 238 14.90 1.47 -5.36
CA LYS A 238 13.57 2.09 -5.45
C LYS A 238 13.69 3.59 -5.17
N CYS A 239 13.07 4.41 -6.00
CA CYS A 239 13.04 5.87 -5.85
C CYS A 239 11.92 6.30 -4.89
N THR A 240 12.21 7.14 -3.91
CA THR A 240 11.21 7.71 -2.99
C THR A 240 10.61 9.02 -3.52
N ASN A 241 9.47 9.43 -2.95
CA ASN A 241 8.84 10.74 -3.22
C ASN A 241 9.77 11.94 -2.90
N GLN A 242 10.73 11.77 -2.01
CA GLN A 242 11.74 12.78 -1.66
C GLN A 242 12.95 12.83 -2.64
N GLY A 243 12.99 11.97 -3.66
CA GLY A 243 14.11 11.87 -4.60
C GLY A 243 15.32 11.09 -4.07
N THR A 244 15.10 10.20 -3.09
CA THR A 244 16.15 9.37 -2.48
C THR A 244 16.08 7.95 -3.02
N CYS A 245 17.22 7.30 -3.27
CA CYS A 245 17.28 5.91 -3.68
C CYS A 245 17.41 4.97 -2.47
N ILE A 246 16.53 3.98 -2.38
CA ILE A 246 16.63 2.85 -1.45
C ILE A 246 17.20 1.66 -2.24
N CYS A 247 18.45 1.30 -2.00
CA CYS A 247 19.16 0.28 -2.78
C CYS A 247 18.73 -1.14 -2.42
N ASN A 248 18.65 -2.01 -3.43
CA ASN A 248 18.29 -3.43 -3.25
C ASN A 248 19.31 -4.20 -2.40
N TYR A 249 20.57 -3.74 -2.41
CA TYR A 249 21.66 -4.34 -1.64
C TYR A 249 22.02 -3.45 -0.45
N PRO A 250 21.93 -3.94 0.81
CA PRO A 250 22.24 -3.16 2.01
C PRO A 250 23.69 -2.64 2.09
N LYS A 251 24.59 -3.22 1.29
CA LYS A 251 26.00 -2.82 1.20
C LYS A 251 26.23 -1.63 0.27
N ASP A 252 25.28 -1.32 -0.61
CA ASP A 252 25.37 -0.19 -1.53
C ASP A 252 24.88 1.07 -0.81
N LYS A 253 25.81 1.84 -0.25
CA LYS A 253 25.53 3.12 0.44
C LYS A 253 25.57 4.34 -0.48
N SER A 254 25.63 4.13 -1.80
CA SER A 254 25.74 5.22 -2.78
C SER A 254 24.39 5.92 -3.00
N PRO A 255 24.34 7.26 -3.18
CA PRO A 255 23.10 8.00 -3.41
C PRO A 255 22.28 7.55 -4.63
N ASP A 256 22.90 6.90 -5.62
CA ASP A 256 22.29 6.39 -6.84
C ASP A 256 22.30 4.85 -6.92
N CYS A 257 22.68 4.15 -5.84
CA CYS A 257 22.89 2.69 -5.83
C CYS A 257 23.97 2.18 -6.80
N SER A 258 24.90 3.03 -7.19
CA SER A 258 26.15 2.58 -7.81
C SER A 258 26.93 1.69 -6.84
N PHE A 259 27.66 0.72 -7.40
CA PHE A 259 28.59 -0.07 -6.62
C PHE A 259 29.60 0.87 -5.96
N SER A 260 29.66 0.83 -4.64
CA SER A 260 30.87 1.34 -3.97
C SER A 260 32.03 0.51 -4.53
N SER A 261 32.93 1.16 -5.26
CA SER A 261 34.18 0.53 -5.62
C SER A 261 34.87 0.20 -4.31
N VAL A 262 34.74 -1.07 -3.89
CA VAL A 262 35.61 -1.65 -2.87
C VAL A 262 36.99 -1.57 -3.50
N THR A 263 37.66 -0.46 -3.26
CA THR A 263 39.07 -0.29 -3.60
C THR A 263 39.77 -1.43 -2.89
N SER A 264 40.39 -2.26 -3.72
CA SER A 264 41.04 -3.51 -3.45
C SER A 264 42.30 -3.32 -2.60
N SER A 265 42.17 -2.75 -1.40
CA SER A 265 43.29 -2.53 -0.48
C SER A 265 44.03 -3.82 -0.13
N ASN A 266 43.34 -4.97 -0.12
CA ASN A 266 43.97 -6.26 0.17
C ASN A 266 44.69 -6.91 -1.03
N TRP A 267 44.26 -6.67 -2.27
CA TRP A 267 44.91 -7.30 -3.43
C TRP A 267 46.23 -6.60 -3.77
N GLN A 268 46.32 -5.27 -3.62
CA GLN A 268 47.58 -4.55 -3.84
C GLN A 268 48.68 -4.99 -2.84
N ALA A 269 48.31 -5.32 -1.60
CA ALA A 269 49.26 -5.84 -0.61
C ALA A 269 49.76 -7.25 -0.96
N LEU A 270 48.87 -8.13 -1.44
CA LEU A 270 49.25 -9.48 -1.90
C LEU A 270 50.17 -9.42 -3.13
N PHE A 271 49.85 -8.60 -4.13
CA PHE A 271 50.72 -8.43 -5.30
C PHE A 271 52.12 -7.92 -4.95
N ARG A 272 52.25 -6.98 -3.99
CA ARG A 272 53.57 -6.52 -3.52
C ARG A 272 54.35 -7.60 -2.78
N TYR A 273 53.68 -8.50 -2.05
CA TYR A 273 54.32 -9.62 -1.36
C TYR A 273 54.83 -10.71 -2.32
N PHE A 274 54.07 -10.99 -3.40
CA PHE A 274 54.51 -11.93 -4.43
C PHE A 274 55.68 -11.40 -5.26
N GLU A 275 55.69 -10.11 -5.60
CA GLU A 275 56.82 -9.48 -6.31
C GLU A 275 58.14 -9.57 -5.52
N THR A 276 58.14 -9.26 -4.22
CA THR A 276 59.38 -9.28 -3.41
C THR A 276 59.93 -10.69 -3.19
N THR A 277 59.05 -11.68 -3.03
CA THR A 277 59.47 -13.08 -2.87
C THR A 277 60.07 -13.65 -4.15
N ILE A 278 59.49 -13.34 -5.31
CA ILE A 278 60.03 -13.76 -6.62
C ILE A 278 61.41 -13.12 -6.86
N GLN A 279 61.58 -11.82 -6.57
CA GLN A 279 62.88 -11.17 -6.75
C GLN A 279 63.99 -11.79 -5.88
N LEU A 280 63.69 -12.13 -4.62
CA LEU A 280 64.66 -12.81 -3.74
C LEU A 280 65.04 -14.20 -4.26
N ILE A 281 64.08 -14.97 -4.76
CA ILE A 281 64.33 -16.30 -5.34
C ILE A 281 65.22 -16.17 -6.59
N VAL A 282 64.91 -15.23 -7.48
CA VAL A 282 65.73 -14.99 -8.69
C VAL A 282 67.15 -14.59 -8.31
N MET A 283 67.33 -13.71 -7.31
CA MET A 283 68.67 -13.33 -6.83
C MET A 283 69.46 -14.51 -6.26
N VAL A 284 68.82 -15.40 -5.49
CA VAL A 284 69.48 -16.61 -4.95
C VAL A 284 69.85 -17.58 -6.07
N VAL A 285 68.99 -17.77 -7.07
CA VAL A 285 69.29 -18.65 -8.22
C VAL A 285 70.41 -18.07 -9.08
N VAL A 286 70.41 -16.77 -9.36
CA VAL A 286 71.47 -16.12 -10.15
C VAL A 286 72.81 -16.15 -9.41
N THR A 287 72.82 -15.88 -8.11
CA THR A 287 74.07 -15.93 -7.32
C THR A 287 74.61 -17.35 -7.16
N SER A 288 73.74 -18.34 -6.89
CA SER A 288 74.16 -19.74 -6.78
C SER A 288 74.67 -20.30 -8.11
N THR A 289 74.03 -19.99 -9.22
CA THR A 289 74.52 -20.37 -10.56
C THR A 289 75.83 -19.66 -10.92
N TRP A 290 75.96 -18.37 -10.60
CA TRP A 290 77.21 -17.63 -10.81
C TRP A 290 78.38 -18.19 -9.98
N ILE A 291 78.14 -18.57 -8.72
CA ILE A 291 79.15 -19.24 -7.87
C ILE A 291 79.53 -20.61 -8.44
N TRP A 292 78.57 -21.35 -8.99
CA TRP A 292 78.82 -22.67 -9.58
C TRP A 292 79.64 -22.58 -10.89
N ILE A 293 79.40 -21.55 -11.71
CA ILE A 293 80.13 -21.33 -12.97
C ILE A 293 81.58 -20.84 -12.73
N ASN A 294 81.85 -20.13 -11.63
CA ASN A 294 83.16 -19.52 -11.34
C ASN A 294 84.00 -20.28 -10.29
N LYS A 295 83.67 -21.54 -10.00
CA LYS A 295 84.46 -22.47 -9.18
C LYS A 295 85.12 -23.53 -10.06
#